data_AF-A0A9P7GKT8-F1
#
_entry.id   AF-A0A9P7GKT8-F1
#
_cell.length_a   1.000
_cell.length_b   1.000
_cell.length_c   1.000
_cell.angle_alpha   90.00
_cell.angle_beta   90.00
_cell.angle_gamma   90.00
#
_symmetry.space_group_name_H-M   'P 1'
#
loop_
_entity.id
_entity.type
_entity.pdbx_description
1 polymer ?
#
loop_
_entity_poly.entity_id
_entity_poly.type
_entity_poly.pdbx_seq_one_letter_code
_entity_poly.pdbx_strand_id
1 'polypeptide(L)'
;MTKFLPQLISHQSKHQAWRQHCLPLLASLSRHSANAAREVRHNAISQLQRALLGPHIMFADPDHTQVEEIFNRVIFPLLDDLLKPEIFNRDPQGMPETRLRASALLCKTFMHLDIREGPAQADFRILWIQILDLLDRLMNIDKGDQLFEAVPESLKNVVLVMNAVGILVPPSPEGDERDERQRTLWTATHERMERFLPGFLADVIPSA
;
A
#
# COMPACT_ATOMS: atom_id res chain seq x y z
N MET A 1 7.34 -17.83 -21.48
CA MET A 1 8.63 -17.15 -21.35
C MET A 1 9.21 -17.39 -19.94
N THR A 2 9.58 -18.63 -19.65
CA THR A 2 10.08 -19.11 -18.33
C THR A 2 11.61 -19.06 -18.19
N LYS A 3 12.31 -18.37 -19.09
CA LYS A 3 13.77 -18.53 -19.31
C LYS A 3 14.70 -17.83 -18.31
N PHE A 4 14.19 -17.12 -17.30
CA PHE A 4 15.05 -16.40 -16.34
C PHE A 4 14.67 -16.61 -14.86
N LEU A 5 13.96 -17.68 -14.54
CA LEU A 5 14.03 -18.20 -13.17
C LEU A 5 15.41 -18.86 -13.02
N PRO A 6 16.32 -18.35 -12.18
CA PRO A 6 17.66 -18.90 -12.05
C PRO A 6 17.59 -20.40 -11.72
N GLN A 7 18.54 -21.17 -12.25
CA GLN A 7 18.70 -22.61 -11.97
C GLN A 7 18.78 -22.94 -10.45
N LEU A 8 18.95 -21.93 -9.59
CA LEU A 8 18.83 -22.02 -8.14
C LEU A 8 17.43 -22.42 -7.64
N ILE A 9 16.36 -22.09 -8.38
CA ILE A 9 14.97 -22.31 -7.96
C ILE A 9 14.43 -23.66 -8.47
N SER A 10 15.12 -24.33 -9.42
CA SER A 10 14.63 -25.56 -10.04
C SER A 10 14.47 -26.75 -9.09
N HIS A 11 15.10 -26.69 -7.91
CA HIS A 11 15.05 -27.74 -6.89
C HIS A 11 14.22 -27.36 -5.65
N GLN A 12 13.58 -26.19 -5.64
CA GLN A 12 12.85 -25.69 -4.46
C GLN A 12 11.37 -25.45 -4.77
N SER A 13 10.52 -25.55 -3.75
CA SER A 13 9.13 -25.14 -3.88
C SER A 13 9.04 -23.62 -4.11
N LYS A 14 7.99 -23.16 -4.80
CA LYS A 14 7.76 -21.72 -5.05
C LYS A 14 7.78 -20.91 -3.74
N HIS A 15 7.13 -21.42 -2.70
CA HIS A 15 7.09 -20.79 -1.38
C HIS A 15 8.47 -20.73 -0.70
N GLN A 16 9.31 -21.76 -0.86
CA GLN A 16 10.67 -21.75 -0.34
C GLN A 16 11.54 -20.72 -1.08
N ALA A 17 11.47 -20.69 -2.41
CA ALA A 17 12.19 -19.72 -3.22
C ALA A 17 11.76 -18.28 -2.92
N TRP A 18 10.47 -18.06 -2.63
CA TRP A 18 9.93 -16.80 -2.17
C TRP A 18 10.63 -16.34 -0.88
N ARG A 19 10.56 -17.15 0.19
CA ARG A 19 11.11 -16.80 1.50
C ARG A 19 12.63 -16.71 1.53
N GLN A 20 13.33 -17.48 0.69
CA GLN A 20 14.80 -17.54 0.69
C GLN A 20 15.45 -16.49 -0.23
N HIS A 21 14.76 -16.05 -1.28
CA HIS A 21 15.38 -15.21 -2.31
C HIS A 21 14.60 -13.91 -2.55
N CYS A 22 13.30 -13.99 -2.80
CA CYS A 22 12.51 -12.83 -3.22
C CYS A 22 12.24 -11.88 -2.05
N LEU A 23 11.71 -12.41 -0.95
CA LEU A 23 11.36 -11.61 0.21
C LEU A 23 12.56 -10.93 0.88
N PRO A 24 13.73 -11.60 1.07
CA PRO A 24 14.93 -10.93 1.57
C PRO A 24 15.42 -9.80 0.66
N LEU A 25 15.31 -9.96 -0.67
CA LEU A 25 15.66 -8.91 -1.62
C LEU A 25 14.76 -7.68 -1.46
N LEU A 26 13.44 -7.89 -1.40
CA LEU A 26 12.47 -6.82 -1.18
C LEU A 26 12.70 -6.13 0.17
N ALA A 27 12.87 -6.89 1.24
CA ALA A 27 13.16 -6.35 2.56
C ALA A 27 14.48 -5.55 2.58
N SER A 28 15.48 -5.97 1.81
CA SER A 28 16.74 -5.22 1.67
C SER A 28 16.51 -3.87 0.97
N LEU A 29 15.79 -3.85 -0.14
CA LEU A 29 15.44 -2.60 -0.82
C LEU A 29 14.58 -1.68 0.08
N SER A 30 13.68 -2.25 0.87
CA SER A 30 12.89 -1.51 1.86
C SER A 30 13.78 -0.79 2.87
N ARG A 31 14.74 -1.50 3.48
CA ARG A 31 15.72 -0.88 4.39
C ARG A 31 16.57 0.21 3.72
N HIS A 32 16.97 0.00 2.46
CA HIS A 32 17.73 1.00 1.71
C HIS A 32 16.91 2.25 1.35
N SER A 33 15.58 2.18 1.44
CA SER A 33 14.70 3.33 1.24
C SER A 33 14.78 4.36 2.38
N ALA A 34 15.42 4.03 3.50
CA ALA A 34 15.70 4.95 4.63
C ALA A 34 17.20 5.33 4.75
N ASN A 35 17.98 5.15 3.68
CA ASN A 35 19.41 5.50 3.65
C ASN A 35 19.66 7.02 3.74
N ALA A 36 20.80 7.45 4.29
CA ALA A 36 21.15 8.88 4.35
C ALA A 36 21.33 9.49 2.95
N ALA A 37 21.84 8.72 1.98
CA ALA A 37 22.01 9.17 0.60
C ALA A 37 20.68 9.13 -0.17
N ARG A 38 20.22 10.30 -0.65
CA ARG A 38 18.98 10.47 -1.43
C ARG A 38 18.93 9.58 -2.66
N GLU A 39 20.04 9.49 -3.40
CA GLU A 39 20.13 8.63 -4.59
C GLU A 39 19.89 7.16 -4.27
N VAL A 40 20.40 6.67 -3.13
CA VAL A 40 20.19 5.28 -2.70
C VAL A 40 18.72 5.07 -2.36
N ARG A 41 18.09 5.99 -1.61
CA ARG A 41 16.66 5.90 -1.28
C ARG A 41 15.79 5.87 -2.53
N HIS A 42 16.01 6.80 -3.46
CA HIS A 42 15.23 6.93 -4.68
C HIS A 42 15.37 5.70 -5.60
N ASN A 43 16.60 5.19 -5.74
CA ASN A 43 16.83 3.97 -6.50
C ASN A 43 16.16 2.76 -5.83
N ALA A 44 16.28 2.62 -4.51
CA ALA A 44 15.67 1.52 -3.77
C ALA A 44 14.13 1.49 -3.92
N ILE A 45 13.46 2.63 -3.74
CA ILE A 45 12.01 2.77 -3.95
C ILE A 45 11.63 2.45 -5.40
N SER A 46 12.43 2.93 -6.37
CA SER A 46 12.17 2.67 -7.78
C SER A 46 12.30 1.19 -8.14
N GLN A 47 13.30 0.49 -7.58
CA GLN A 47 13.45 -0.96 -7.76
C GLN A 47 12.34 -1.75 -7.05
N LEU A 48 11.92 -1.33 -5.86
CA LEU A 48 10.75 -1.91 -5.19
C LEU A 48 9.49 -1.78 -6.03
N GLN A 49 9.23 -0.58 -6.56
CA GLN A 49 8.07 -0.34 -7.41
C GLN A 49 8.09 -1.25 -8.65
N ARG A 50 9.26 -1.40 -9.29
CA ARG A 50 9.40 -2.29 -10.46
C ARG A 50 9.24 -3.76 -10.09
N ALA A 51 9.73 -4.17 -8.92
CA ALA A 51 9.57 -5.54 -8.46
C ALA A 51 8.09 -5.84 -8.17
N LEU A 52 7.42 -5.00 -7.38
CA LEU A 52 6.05 -5.24 -6.91
C LEU A 52 4.96 -4.99 -7.96
N LEU A 53 5.17 -4.04 -8.87
CA LEU A 53 4.14 -3.60 -9.83
C LEU A 53 4.51 -3.92 -11.29
N GLY A 54 5.73 -4.41 -11.53
CA GLY A 54 6.21 -4.68 -12.87
C GLY A 54 5.67 -6.01 -13.42
N PRO A 55 5.71 -6.21 -14.75
CA PRO A 55 5.25 -7.45 -15.40
C PRO A 55 6.20 -8.64 -15.16
N HIS A 56 7.12 -8.56 -14.19
CA HIS A 56 8.19 -9.54 -14.02
C HIS A 56 7.70 -10.75 -13.23
N ILE A 57 8.07 -11.92 -13.76
CA ILE A 57 7.63 -13.29 -13.45
C ILE A 57 7.66 -13.69 -11.96
N MET A 58 8.37 -12.96 -11.10
CA MET A 58 8.47 -13.27 -9.67
C MET A 58 7.12 -13.16 -8.93
N PHE A 59 6.16 -12.41 -9.48
CA PHE A 59 4.90 -12.05 -8.85
C PHE A 59 3.69 -12.30 -9.77
N ALA A 60 3.78 -13.24 -10.71
CA ALA A 60 2.75 -13.41 -11.72
C ALA A 60 1.38 -13.88 -11.17
N ASP A 61 1.33 -14.32 -9.91
CA ASP A 61 0.14 -14.74 -9.16
C ASP A 61 0.56 -14.97 -7.67
N PRO A 62 0.76 -13.90 -6.87
CA PRO A 62 1.16 -14.04 -5.48
C PRO A 62 0.03 -14.67 -4.66
N ASP A 63 0.34 -15.70 -3.88
CA ASP A 63 -0.64 -16.21 -2.92
C ASP A 63 -0.88 -15.20 -1.78
N HIS A 64 -1.99 -15.35 -1.06
CA HIS A 64 -2.35 -14.48 0.07
C HIS A 64 -1.23 -14.32 1.11
N THR A 65 -0.48 -15.39 1.38
CA THR A 65 0.62 -15.37 2.36
C THR A 65 1.75 -14.47 1.86
N GLN A 66 2.01 -14.45 0.55
CA GLN A 66 3.01 -13.58 -0.05
C GLN A 66 2.58 -12.11 0.00
N VAL A 67 1.30 -11.82 -0.28
CA VAL A 67 0.76 -10.44 -0.17
C VAL A 67 0.89 -9.94 1.26
N GLU A 68 0.48 -10.75 2.24
CA GLU A 68 0.63 -10.42 3.66
C GLU A 68 2.11 -10.19 4.04
N GLU A 69 3.02 -11.06 3.59
CA GLU A 69 4.45 -10.91 3.84
C GLU A 69 5.05 -9.65 3.18
N ILE A 70 4.56 -9.26 1.99
CA ILE A 70 4.96 -8.01 1.33
C ILE A 70 4.56 -6.82 2.20
N PHE A 71 3.32 -6.75 2.66
CA PHE A 71 2.88 -5.63 3.50
C PHE A 71 3.61 -5.61 4.84
N ASN A 72 3.62 -6.72 5.57
CA ASN A 72 4.15 -6.78 6.94
C ASN A 72 5.68 -6.71 7.01
N ARG A 73 6.41 -7.19 5.99
CA ARG A 73 7.87 -7.28 6.03
C ARG A 73 8.60 -6.33 5.10
N VAL A 74 7.88 -5.67 4.18
CA VAL A 74 8.50 -4.77 3.19
C VAL A 74 7.88 -3.38 3.27
N ILE A 75 6.56 -3.27 3.06
CA ILE A 75 5.90 -1.97 2.89
C ILE A 75 5.73 -1.25 4.23
N PHE A 76 5.09 -1.86 5.23
CA PHE A 76 4.89 -1.20 6.52
C PHE A 76 6.21 -0.84 7.22
N PRO A 77 7.23 -1.74 7.28
CA PRO A 77 8.53 -1.36 7.82
C PRO A 77 9.19 -0.18 7.09
N LEU A 78 9.05 -0.10 5.76
CA LEU A 78 9.56 1.02 4.97
C LEU A 78 8.95 2.34 5.46
N LEU A 79 7.62 2.40 5.54
CA LEU A 79 6.93 3.64 5.89
C LEU A 79 7.16 3.99 7.37
N ASP A 80 7.08 3.01 8.28
CA ASP A 80 7.35 3.23 9.70
C ASP A 80 8.78 3.77 9.91
N ASP A 81 9.77 3.29 9.15
CA ASP A 81 11.13 3.86 9.18
C ASP A 81 11.14 5.33 8.70
N LEU A 82 10.41 5.67 7.65
CA LEU A 82 10.35 7.05 7.15
C LEU A 82 9.58 8.02 8.06
N LEU A 83 8.74 7.51 8.96
CA LEU A 83 8.07 8.31 10.00
C LEU A 83 9.02 8.70 11.15
N LYS A 84 10.13 7.98 11.32
CA LYS A 84 11.03 8.20 12.45
C LYS A 84 11.79 9.54 12.35
N PRO A 85 11.81 10.38 13.41
CA PRO A 85 12.55 11.65 13.42
C PRO A 85 14.04 11.48 13.12
N GLU A 86 14.66 10.40 13.61
CA GLU A 86 16.06 10.09 13.38
C GLU A 86 16.39 9.77 11.92
N ILE A 87 15.42 9.27 11.14
CA ILE A 87 15.58 9.06 9.70
C ILE A 87 15.41 10.40 8.99
N PHE A 88 14.38 11.15 9.34
CA PHE A 88 14.13 12.49 8.78
C PHE A 88 15.35 13.41 8.91
N ASN A 89 15.95 13.45 10.10
CA ASN A 89 17.11 14.30 10.41
C ASN A 89 18.38 13.97 9.60
N ARG A 90 18.43 12.83 8.88
CA ARG A 90 19.55 12.49 7.99
C ARG A 90 19.56 13.33 6.72
N ASP A 91 18.38 13.70 6.21
CA ASP A 91 18.21 14.52 5.01
C ASP A 91 16.82 15.21 5.02
N PRO A 92 16.64 16.29 5.81
CA PRO A 92 15.35 16.96 5.94
C PRO A 92 14.80 17.54 4.62
N GLN A 93 15.68 17.86 3.66
CA GLN A 93 15.29 18.45 2.38
C GLN A 93 14.81 17.39 1.38
N GLY A 94 15.42 16.19 1.39
CA GLY A 94 15.03 15.09 0.50
C GLY A 94 14.01 14.12 1.07
N MET A 95 13.77 14.12 2.39
CA MET A 95 12.82 13.20 3.03
C MET A 95 11.36 13.42 2.62
N PRO A 96 10.86 14.67 2.50
CA PRO A 96 9.52 14.96 1.98
C PRO A 96 9.18 14.21 0.68
N GLU A 97 10.05 14.34 -0.34
CA GLU A 97 9.87 13.63 -1.61
C GLU A 97 9.97 12.10 -1.45
N THR A 98 10.88 11.64 -0.57
CA THR A 98 11.02 10.20 -0.28
C THR A 98 9.72 9.63 0.30
N ARG A 99 9.11 10.32 1.26
CA ARG A 99 7.83 9.95 1.87
C ARG A 99 6.69 9.97 0.84
N LEU A 100 6.66 10.98 -0.02
CA LEU A 100 5.68 11.08 -1.10
C LEU A 100 5.77 9.89 -2.08
N ARG A 101 6.98 9.52 -2.49
CA ARG A 101 7.19 8.34 -3.35
C ARG A 101 6.77 7.05 -2.65
N ALA A 102 7.03 6.94 -1.36
CA ALA A 102 6.67 5.78 -0.56
C ALA A 102 5.15 5.65 -0.30
N SER A 103 4.45 6.76 -0.05
CA SER A 103 2.99 6.76 0.10
C SER A 103 2.29 6.39 -1.22
N ALA A 104 2.82 6.88 -2.34
CA ALA A 104 2.34 6.49 -3.66
C ALA A 104 2.60 4.99 -3.95
N LEU A 105 3.76 4.47 -3.53
CA LEU A 105 4.07 3.03 -3.64
C LEU A 105 3.08 2.19 -2.83
N LEU A 106 2.82 2.56 -1.56
CA LEU A 106 1.84 1.90 -0.69
C LEU A 106 0.47 1.78 -1.37
N CYS A 107 -0.08 2.90 -1.85
CA CYS A 107 -1.39 2.91 -2.50
C CYS A 107 -1.41 2.05 -3.77
N LYS A 108 -0.37 2.14 -4.60
CA LYS A 108 -0.27 1.34 -5.83
C LYS A 108 -0.12 -0.15 -5.55
N THR A 109 0.66 -0.53 -4.56
CA THR A 109 0.84 -1.94 -4.15
C THR A 109 -0.48 -2.51 -3.65
N PHE A 110 -1.22 -1.78 -2.82
CA PHE A 110 -2.56 -2.20 -2.38
C PHE A 110 -3.56 -2.38 -3.53
N MET A 111 -3.63 -1.40 -4.44
CA MET A 111 -4.48 -1.54 -5.62
C MET A 111 -4.06 -2.72 -6.52
N HIS A 112 -2.76 -3.00 -6.62
CA HIS A 112 -2.25 -4.03 -7.50
C HIS A 112 -2.46 -5.44 -6.96
N LEU A 113 -2.21 -5.64 -5.66
CA LEU A 113 -2.22 -6.97 -5.03
C LEU A 113 -3.60 -7.34 -4.48
N ASP A 114 -4.29 -6.44 -3.77
CA ASP A 114 -5.52 -6.80 -3.07
C ASP A 114 -6.80 -6.50 -3.87
N ILE A 115 -6.83 -5.39 -4.60
CA ILE A 115 -8.05 -4.97 -5.30
C ILE A 115 -8.24 -5.71 -6.62
N ARG A 116 -7.16 -5.99 -7.35
CA ARG A 116 -7.24 -6.65 -8.67
C ARG A 116 -7.50 -8.16 -8.59
N GLU A 117 -7.09 -8.81 -7.53
CA GLU A 117 -7.22 -10.27 -7.37
C GLU A 117 -8.54 -10.69 -6.71
N GLY A 118 -9.31 -9.72 -6.23
CA GLY A 118 -10.64 -9.90 -5.66
C GLY A 118 -10.62 -9.89 -4.13
N PRO A 119 -11.48 -9.09 -3.48
CA PRO A 119 -11.54 -8.86 -2.02
C PRO A 119 -12.13 -10.06 -1.24
N ALA A 120 -11.80 -11.31 -1.61
CA ALA A 120 -12.44 -12.49 -1.06
C ALA A 120 -12.07 -12.79 0.42
N GLN A 121 -11.23 -11.96 1.03
CA GLN A 121 -10.39 -12.32 2.17
C GLN A 121 -10.87 -11.68 3.48
N ALA A 122 -10.78 -12.44 4.57
CA ALA A 122 -11.18 -11.99 5.91
C ALA A 122 -10.34 -10.79 6.42
N ASP A 123 -9.08 -10.70 5.97
CA ASP A 123 -8.11 -9.74 6.49
C ASP A 123 -8.01 -8.44 5.68
N PHE A 124 -8.72 -8.34 4.54
CA PHE A 124 -8.72 -7.15 3.68
C PHE A 124 -9.07 -5.87 4.47
N ARG A 125 -10.09 -5.95 5.33
CA ARG A 125 -10.50 -4.82 6.18
C ARG A 125 -9.37 -4.40 7.13
N ILE A 126 -8.67 -5.36 7.73
CA ILE A 126 -7.58 -5.07 8.69
C ILE A 126 -6.46 -4.36 7.96
N LEU A 127 -6.04 -4.89 6.80
CA LEU A 127 -5.00 -4.29 5.99
C LEU A 127 -5.38 -2.88 5.52
N TRP A 128 -6.60 -2.69 5.02
CA TRP A 128 -7.09 -1.39 4.57
C TRP A 128 -7.08 -0.34 5.69
N ILE A 129 -7.55 -0.71 6.89
CA ILE A 129 -7.51 0.21 8.03
C ILE A 129 -6.05 0.55 8.39
N GLN A 130 -5.15 -0.43 8.44
CA GLN A 130 -3.72 -0.15 8.68
C GLN A 130 -3.11 0.81 7.65
N ILE A 131 -3.51 0.71 6.38
CA ILE A 131 -3.10 1.64 5.32
C ILE A 131 -3.61 3.06 5.62
N LEU A 132 -4.89 3.21 5.98
CA LEU A 132 -5.45 4.52 6.36
C LEU A 132 -4.69 5.14 7.53
N ASP A 133 -4.37 4.36 8.57
CA ASP A 133 -3.63 4.82 9.76
C ASP A 133 -2.23 5.31 9.42
N LEU A 134 -1.61 4.67 8.44
CA LEU A 134 -0.27 5.01 7.99
C LEU A 134 -0.28 6.28 7.13
N LEU A 135 -1.27 6.41 6.24
CA LEU A 135 -1.49 7.61 5.44
C LEU A 135 -1.83 8.82 6.32
N ASP A 136 -2.63 8.62 7.38
CA ASP A 136 -2.92 9.63 8.39
C ASP A 136 -1.66 10.14 9.08
N ARG A 137 -0.84 9.21 9.58
CA ARG A 137 0.45 9.54 10.19
C ARG A 137 1.39 10.27 9.23
N LEU A 138 1.47 9.82 7.96
CA LEU A 138 2.32 10.46 6.95
C LEU A 138 1.87 11.88 6.63
N MET A 139 0.57 12.11 6.46
CA MET A 139 0.00 13.41 6.14
C MET A 139 0.18 14.42 7.28
N ASN A 140 0.05 13.96 8.52
CA ASN A 140 0.07 14.82 9.71
C ASN A 140 1.47 15.04 10.31
N ILE A 141 2.52 14.42 9.77
CA ILE A 141 3.89 14.58 10.29
C ILE A 141 4.42 16.00 10.08
N ASP A 142 4.17 16.61 8.92
CA ASP A 142 4.65 17.95 8.57
C ASP A 142 3.54 18.72 7.83
N LYS A 143 2.87 19.65 8.52
CA LYS A 143 1.66 20.37 8.07
C LYS A 143 1.86 21.38 6.91
N GLY A 144 2.96 21.27 6.17
CA GLY A 144 3.29 22.13 5.02
C GLY A 144 3.94 21.36 3.87
N ASP A 145 3.87 20.03 3.90
CA ASP A 145 4.49 19.16 2.91
C ASP A 145 3.51 18.81 1.77
N GLN A 146 4.05 18.48 0.59
CA GLN A 146 3.35 17.95 -0.59
C GLN A 146 2.47 16.74 -0.25
N LEU A 147 2.75 16.05 0.86
CA LEU A 147 1.93 14.95 1.38
C LEU A 147 0.50 15.38 1.73
N PHE A 148 0.30 16.63 2.19
CA PHE A 148 -1.03 17.12 2.56
C PHE A 148 -1.99 17.15 1.37
N GLU A 149 -1.48 17.35 0.16
CA GLU A 149 -2.28 17.32 -1.07
C GLU A 149 -2.26 15.94 -1.74
N ALA A 150 -1.10 15.29 -1.77
CA ALA A 150 -0.95 14.04 -2.51
C ALA A 150 -1.60 12.82 -1.85
N VAL A 151 -1.71 12.81 -0.52
CA VAL A 151 -2.35 11.71 0.21
C VAL A 151 -3.86 11.69 -0.05
N PRO A 152 -4.62 12.80 0.12
CA PRO A 152 -6.04 12.85 -0.27
C PRO A 152 -6.27 12.47 -1.74
N GLU A 153 -5.42 12.94 -2.65
CA GLU A 153 -5.54 12.59 -4.07
C GLU A 153 -5.30 11.09 -4.34
N SER A 154 -4.30 10.50 -3.68
CA SER A 154 -4.06 9.05 -3.78
C SER A 154 -5.21 8.25 -3.18
N LEU A 155 -5.75 8.66 -2.04
CA LEU A 155 -6.90 8.04 -1.39
C LEU A 155 -8.15 8.09 -2.26
N LYS A 156 -8.40 9.24 -2.91
CA LYS A 156 -9.53 9.42 -3.82
C LYS A 156 -9.49 8.37 -4.93
N ASN A 157 -8.31 8.19 -5.53
CA ASN A 157 -8.11 7.19 -6.57
C ASN A 157 -8.37 5.76 -6.06
N VAL A 158 -7.87 5.40 -4.87
CA VAL A 158 -8.08 4.07 -4.28
C VAL A 158 -9.57 3.84 -3.95
N VAL A 159 -10.21 4.79 -3.27
CA VAL A 159 -11.63 4.74 -2.86
C VAL A 159 -12.56 4.65 -4.07
N LEU A 160 -12.29 5.41 -5.14
CA LEU A 160 -13.05 5.33 -6.39
C LEU A 160 -12.91 3.95 -7.04
N VAL A 161 -11.70 3.38 -7.08
CA VAL A 161 -11.51 2.03 -7.62
C VAL A 161 -12.27 1.01 -6.76
N MET A 162 -12.16 1.08 -5.42
CA MET A 162 -12.90 0.19 -4.51
C MET A 162 -14.41 0.29 -4.70
N ASN A 163 -14.94 1.49 -4.93
CA ASN A 163 -16.35 1.69 -5.22
C ASN A 163 -16.74 1.10 -6.59
N ALA A 164 -15.96 1.36 -7.63
CA ALA A 164 -16.21 0.88 -8.98
C ALA A 164 -16.21 -0.65 -9.10
N VAL A 165 -15.37 -1.34 -8.31
CA VAL A 165 -15.35 -2.81 -8.26
C VAL A 165 -16.33 -3.42 -7.24
N GLY A 166 -17.14 -2.59 -6.57
CA GLY A 166 -18.16 -3.05 -5.62
C GLY A 166 -17.62 -3.50 -4.25
N ILE A 167 -16.38 -3.16 -3.91
CA ILE A 167 -15.79 -3.41 -2.58
C ILE A 167 -16.36 -2.44 -1.54
N LEU A 168 -16.32 -1.14 -1.86
CA LEU A 168 -16.71 -0.07 -0.95
C LEU A 168 -18.01 0.58 -1.43
N VAL A 169 -19.13 0.09 -0.90
CA VAL A 169 -20.48 0.49 -1.34
C VAL A 169 -21.13 1.39 -0.28
N PRO A 170 -21.56 2.62 -0.67
CA PRO A 170 -22.27 3.52 0.25
C PRO A 170 -23.64 2.94 0.64
N PRO A 171 -24.19 3.33 1.79
CA PRO A 171 -25.57 2.99 2.16
C PRO A 171 -26.54 3.62 1.16
N SER A 172 -27.50 2.83 0.66
CA SER A 172 -28.57 3.33 -0.21
C SER A 172 -29.82 3.68 0.62
N PRO A 173 -30.48 4.82 0.35
CA PRO A 173 -31.74 5.18 1.00
C PRO A 173 -32.92 4.31 0.55
N GLU A 174 -32.84 3.66 -0.62
CA GLU A 174 -33.92 2.84 -1.20
C GLU A 174 -33.91 1.38 -0.71
N GLY A 175 -32.88 0.98 0.05
CA GLY A 175 -32.73 -0.37 0.60
C GLY A 175 -31.25 -0.77 0.70
N ASP A 176 -30.86 -1.41 1.81
CA ASP A 176 -29.47 -1.84 2.02
C ASP A 176 -29.24 -3.24 1.44
N GLU A 177 -28.89 -3.31 0.15
CA GLU A 177 -28.55 -4.55 -0.56
C GLU A 177 -27.13 -5.06 -0.28
N ARG A 178 -26.35 -4.34 0.54
CA ARG A 178 -24.95 -4.71 0.81
C ARG A 178 -24.89 -6.04 1.55
N ASP A 179 -23.78 -6.76 1.40
CA ASP A 179 -23.48 -7.86 2.29
C ASP A 179 -22.88 -7.36 3.63
N GLU A 180 -22.69 -8.26 4.59
CA GLU A 180 -22.14 -7.91 5.90
C GLU A 180 -20.69 -7.40 5.82
N ARG A 181 -19.93 -7.85 4.82
CA ARG A 181 -18.54 -7.43 4.62
C ARG A 181 -18.50 -5.98 4.12
N GLN A 182 -19.31 -5.65 3.13
CA GLN A 182 -19.47 -4.29 2.60
C GLN A 182 -19.98 -3.33 3.66
N ARG A 183 -20.98 -3.73 4.48
CA ARG A 183 -21.46 -2.92 5.61
C ARG A 183 -20.35 -2.61 6.62
N THR A 184 -19.64 -3.63 7.08
CA THR A 184 -18.60 -3.46 8.10
C THR A 184 -17.38 -2.71 7.57
N LEU A 185 -16.99 -2.95 6.30
CA LEU A 185 -15.90 -2.23 5.64
C LEU A 185 -16.26 -0.76 5.42
N TRP A 186 -17.47 -0.46 4.93
CA TRP A 186 -17.94 0.91 4.77
C TRP A 186 -17.94 1.65 6.11
N THR A 187 -18.51 1.03 7.15
CA THR A 187 -18.61 1.65 8.49
C THR A 187 -17.21 1.96 9.05
N ALA A 188 -16.28 1.01 8.99
CA ALA A 188 -14.92 1.21 9.48
C ALA A 188 -14.15 2.25 8.66
N THR A 189 -14.33 2.25 7.33
CA THR A 189 -13.72 3.24 6.43
C THR A 189 -14.28 4.63 6.72
N HIS A 190 -15.60 4.76 6.85
CA HIS A 190 -16.26 6.02 7.14
C HIS A 190 -15.84 6.60 8.48
N GLU A 191 -15.88 5.81 9.57
CA GLU A 191 -15.45 6.27 10.89
C GLU A 191 -13.99 6.77 10.89
N ARG A 192 -13.09 6.04 10.20
CA ARG A 192 -11.69 6.42 10.11
C ARG A 192 -11.49 7.67 9.25
N MET A 193 -12.15 7.73 8.09
CA MET A 193 -12.05 8.86 7.17
C MET A 193 -12.64 10.14 7.77
N GLU A 194 -13.74 10.07 8.53
CA GLU A 194 -14.28 11.27 9.20
C GLU A 194 -13.34 11.86 10.25
N ARG A 195 -12.47 11.04 10.86
CA ARG A 195 -11.42 11.54 11.76
C ARG A 195 -10.22 12.10 11.01
N PHE A 196 -9.91 11.52 9.86
CA PHE A 196 -8.73 11.84 9.07
C PHE A 196 -8.95 13.02 8.11
N LEU A 197 -10.01 12.95 7.30
CA LEU A 197 -10.46 13.92 6.30
C LEU A 197 -12.00 14.04 6.36
N PRO A 198 -12.55 14.88 7.25
CA PRO A 198 -14.00 15.02 7.43
C PRO A 198 -14.72 15.39 6.13
N GLY A 199 -15.82 14.72 5.80
CA GLY A 199 -16.62 14.95 4.59
C GLY A 199 -16.03 14.38 3.29
N PHE A 200 -14.81 13.84 3.32
CA PHE A 200 -14.12 13.37 2.11
C PHE A 200 -14.88 12.28 1.37
N LEU A 201 -15.46 11.30 2.08
CA LEU A 201 -16.18 10.21 1.41
C LEU A 201 -17.46 10.68 0.74
N ALA A 202 -18.14 11.67 1.32
CA ALA A 202 -19.35 12.26 0.72
C ALA A 202 -19.01 13.04 -0.56
N ASP A 203 -17.85 13.71 -0.58
CA ASP A 203 -17.36 14.44 -1.76
C ASP A 203 -16.89 13.49 -2.88
N VAL A 204 -16.28 12.36 -2.52
CA VAL A 204 -15.69 11.42 -3.48
C VAL A 204 -16.69 10.40 -4.02
N ILE A 205 -17.55 9.87 -3.15
CA ILE A 205 -18.62 8.92 -3.51
C ILE A 205 -19.94 9.62 -3.17
N PRO A 206 -20.54 10.34 -4.13
CA PRO A 206 -21.85 10.93 -3.93
C PRO A 206 -22.84 9.84 -3.53
N SER A 207 -23.56 10.07 -2.43
CA SER A 207 -24.70 9.22 -2.08
C SER A 207 -25.74 9.40 -3.19
N ALA A 208 -26.17 8.30 -3.81
CA ALA A 208 -27.24 8.31 -4.81
C ALA A 208 -28.57 8.76 -4.20
#